data_AF-A0AAU5RSU4-F1
#
_entry.id   AF-A0AAU5RSU4-F1
#
_cell.length_a   1.000
_cell.length_b   1.000
_cell.length_c   1.000
_cell.angle_alpha   90.00
_cell.angle_beta   90.00
_cell.angle_gamma   90.00
#
_symmetry.space_group_name_H-M   'P 1'
#
loop_
_entity.id
_entity.type
_entity.pdbx_description
1 polymer ?
#
loop_
_entity_poly.entity_id
_entity_poly.type
_entity_poly.pdbx_seq_one_letter_code
_entity_poly.pdbx_strand_id
1 'polypeptide(L)'
;MDDALDAVAALDRALVGGLLRPTPTQAADLQTFAAALAASPLAARTTEAAEKAAAGAAGEDHFTALAAARTALLGSVHDALTARGEELTGRPHDAAPEPSPAAPQPANLLVAARSWLCDLARTGWRNLDHDVVAGAAPVVSAMLPEPSLRRLATLLDGLAFELAASCPGAALERVPERRWGDLWSRAMLLTVPGAAGAAPSGTVTGRLLPLGVDLHEHATAAQAQVHAILEPADGSAPRLVRAGVSVPKPDTVVGAGVWQLLRPHLSLLAAVGEGRAMDVTDMPVTDEGDLVWGEEYARRGEPADAFATARVALPTAGAAATAPLDRHPARLAEPVFLEGYESERDKDSGVLTFTVAGHRLVVDTDRVPDAGPLTPEAVAASHACIALLRWDAGRFRLQPLAVETTVRKKPVAVHAGAWAGGTTDKAGIKAEKAATDAVTVLRERAGRLLRK
;
A
#
# COMPACT_ATOMS: atom_id res chain seq x y z
N MET A 1 3.91 -18.13 -13.29
CA MET A 1 3.79 -17.31 -12.07
C MET A 1 4.87 -17.72 -11.08
N ASP A 2 4.91 -18.99 -10.71
CA ASP A 2 5.90 -19.55 -9.77
C ASP A 2 7.33 -19.31 -10.26
N ASP A 3 7.63 -19.62 -11.53
CA ASP A 3 8.94 -19.32 -12.14
C ASP A 3 9.38 -17.85 -12.00
N ALA A 4 8.44 -16.90 -12.14
CA ALA A 4 8.74 -15.48 -11.98
C ALA A 4 8.99 -15.11 -10.51
N LEU A 5 8.26 -15.72 -9.58
CA LEU A 5 8.48 -15.52 -8.14
C LEU A 5 9.81 -16.14 -7.69
N ASP A 6 10.16 -17.31 -8.20
CA ASP A 6 11.43 -17.99 -7.92
C ASP A 6 12.63 -17.21 -8.48
N ALA A 7 12.51 -16.66 -9.69
CA ALA A 7 13.52 -15.77 -10.25
C ALA A 7 13.72 -14.51 -9.38
N VAL A 8 12.63 -13.89 -8.92
CA VAL A 8 12.73 -12.74 -8.00
C VAL A 8 13.36 -13.16 -6.67
N ALA A 9 12.99 -14.33 -6.13
CA ALA A 9 13.60 -14.85 -4.91
C ALA A 9 15.11 -15.09 -5.08
N ALA A 10 15.59 -15.45 -6.27
CA ALA A 10 17.02 -15.57 -6.55
C ALA A 10 17.75 -14.21 -6.42
N LEU A 11 17.19 -13.14 -7.00
CA LEU A 11 17.76 -11.80 -6.81
C LEU A 11 17.69 -11.35 -5.34
N ASP A 12 16.58 -11.63 -4.66
CA ASP A 12 16.41 -11.27 -3.24
C ASP A 12 17.48 -11.96 -2.37
N ARG A 13 17.75 -13.25 -2.59
CA ARG A 13 18.85 -13.99 -1.94
C ARG A 13 20.22 -13.39 -2.26
N ALA A 14 20.46 -12.97 -3.50
CA ALA A 14 21.73 -12.35 -3.87
C ALA A 14 21.96 -11.04 -3.09
N LEU A 15 20.91 -10.23 -2.89
CA LEU A 15 20.95 -8.99 -2.10
C LEU A 15 21.20 -9.23 -0.60
N VAL A 16 20.84 -10.40 -0.05
CA VAL A 16 21.12 -10.74 1.36
C VAL A 16 22.61 -10.68 1.68
N GLY A 17 23.43 -11.29 0.82
CA GLY A 17 24.89 -11.34 1.00
C GLY A 17 25.64 -10.12 0.46
N GLY A 18 24.99 -9.29 -0.36
CA GLY A 18 25.58 -8.10 -0.97
C GLY A 18 26.29 -8.39 -2.29
N LEU A 19 26.38 -7.36 -3.13
CA LEU A 19 26.87 -7.45 -4.51
C LEU A 19 28.27 -6.86 -4.71
N LEU A 20 28.96 -6.46 -3.64
CA LEU A 20 30.34 -5.98 -3.72
C LEU A 20 31.35 -7.12 -3.96
N ARG A 21 31.12 -8.28 -3.32
CA ARG A 21 31.97 -9.48 -3.42
C ARG A 21 31.08 -10.74 -3.46
N PRO A 22 30.30 -10.93 -4.53
CA PRO A 22 29.36 -12.03 -4.62
C PRO A 22 30.07 -13.39 -4.58
N THR A 23 29.46 -14.34 -3.86
CA THR A 23 29.86 -15.75 -3.88
C THR A 23 29.42 -16.42 -5.19
N PRO A 24 29.97 -17.61 -5.52
CA PRO A 24 29.53 -18.38 -6.68
C PRO A 24 28.03 -18.69 -6.68
N THR A 25 27.43 -18.91 -5.51
CA THR A 25 25.98 -19.12 -5.37
C THR A 25 25.19 -17.86 -5.72
N GLN A 26 25.61 -16.69 -5.23
CA GLN A 26 24.95 -15.42 -5.58
C GLN A 26 25.11 -15.10 -7.08
N ALA A 27 26.26 -15.42 -7.67
CA ALA A 27 26.47 -15.29 -9.12
C ALA A 27 25.50 -16.18 -9.91
N ALA A 28 25.27 -17.43 -9.48
CA ALA A 28 24.31 -18.34 -10.10
C ALA A 28 22.85 -17.86 -9.93
N ASP A 29 22.50 -17.32 -8.76
CA ASP A 29 21.18 -16.72 -8.50
C ASP A 29 20.91 -15.53 -9.44
N LEU A 30 21.92 -14.66 -9.66
CA LEU A 30 21.82 -13.53 -10.61
C LEU A 30 21.62 -13.99 -12.06
N GLN A 31 22.30 -15.07 -12.47
CA GLN A 31 22.11 -15.65 -13.81
C GLN A 31 20.73 -16.29 -13.98
N THR A 32 20.24 -16.97 -12.94
CA THR A 32 18.87 -17.52 -12.91
C THR A 32 17.83 -16.40 -13.06
N PHE A 33 18.01 -15.29 -12.35
CA PHE A 33 17.17 -14.10 -12.47
C PHE A 33 17.21 -13.52 -13.89
N ALA A 34 18.39 -13.35 -14.49
CA ALA A 34 18.51 -12.81 -15.85
C ALA A 34 17.86 -13.72 -16.91
N ALA A 35 17.99 -15.04 -16.76
CA ALA A 35 17.41 -16.01 -17.68
C ALA A 35 15.88 -15.93 -17.73
N ALA A 36 15.21 -15.62 -16.61
CA ALA A 36 13.76 -15.43 -16.57
C ALA A 36 13.26 -14.27 -17.44
N LEU A 37 14.14 -13.32 -17.78
CA LEU A 37 13.83 -12.18 -18.64
C LEU A 37 14.31 -12.35 -20.09
N ALA A 38 14.83 -13.53 -20.48
CA ALA A 38 15.46 -13.74 -21.79
C ALA A 38 14.53 -13.45 -22.99
N ALA A 39 13.23 -13.66 -22.83
CA ALA A 39 12.22 -13.39 -23.86
C ALA A 39 11.60 -11.97 -23.77
N SER A 40 12.10 -11.12 -22.87
CA SER A 40 11.57 -9.78 -22.64
C SER A 40 12.42 -8.70 -23.35
N PRO A 41 11.86 -7.49 -23.57
CA PRO A 41 12.63 -6.34 -24.04
C PRO A 41 13.79 -5.94 -23.13
N LEU A 42 13.80 -6.39 -21.87
CA LEU A 42 14.85 -6.09 -20.90
C LEU A 42 16.03 -7.08 -20.94
N ALA A 43 15.93 -8.17 -21.72
CA ALA A 43 16.88 -9.29 -21.70
C ALA A 43 18.35 -8.84 -21.71
N ALA A 44 18.76 -8.09 -22.74
CA ALA A 44 20.16 -7.67 -22.90
C ALA A 44 20.68 -6.84 -21.72
N ARG A 45 19.87 -5.90 -21.23
CA ARG A 45 20.25 -5.02 -20.11
C ARG A 45 20.31 -5.77 -18.78
N THR A 46 19.37 -6.68 -18.55
CA THR A 46 19.37 -7.49 -17.34
C THR A 46 20.55 -8.47 -17.33
N THR A 47 20.86 -9.11 -18.47
CA THR A 47 22.01 -10.00 -18.59
C THR A 47 23.32 -9.25 -18.31
N GLU A 48 23.51 -8.09 -18.95
CA GLU A 48 24.68 -7.23 -18.70
C GLU A 48 24.78 -6.86 -17.21
N ALA A 49 23.69 -6.39 -16.60
CA ALA A 49 23.67 -6.01 -15.20
C ALA A 49 23.95 -7.18 -14.24
N ALA A 50 23.39 -8.37 -14.53
CA ALA A 50 23.61 -9.58 -13.75
C ALA A 50 25.06 -10.06 -13.84
N GLU A 51 25.68 -10.01 -15.04
CA GLU A 51 27.09 -10.34 -15.23
C GLU A 51 28.01 -9.38 -14.46
N LYS A 52 27.74 -8.07 -14.54
CA LYS A 52 28.53 -7.06 -13.80
C LYS A 52 28.33 -7.19 -12.29
N ALA A 53 27.13 -7.48 -11.83
CA ALA A 53 26.84 -7.73 -10.42
C ALA A 53 27.56 -9.00 -9.94
N ALA A 54 27.51 -10.09 -10.70
CA ALA A 54 28.20 -11.35 -10.41
C ALA A 54 29.73 -11.21 -10.39
N ALA A 55 30.28 -10.24 -11.11
CA ALA A 55 31.70 -9.90 -11.08
C ALA A 55 32.09 -8.90 -9.97
N GLY A 56 31.15 -8.41 -9.16
CA GLY A 56 31.39 -7.36 -8.16
C GLY A 56 31.69 -5.99 -8.77
N ALA A 57 31.33 -5.78 -10.04
CA ALA A 57 31.62 -4.58 -10.84
C ALA A 57 30.36 -3.80 -11.23
N ALA A 58 29.22 -4.11 -10.63
CA ALA A 58 27.97 -3.39 -10.89
C ALA A 58 28.06 -1.92 -10.43
N GLY A 59 27.52 -1.07 -11.29
CA GLY A 59 27.42 0.37 -11.09
C GLY A 59 25.96 0.76 -10.91
N GLU A 60 25.72 2.05 -10.82
CA GLU A 60 24.38 2.62 -10.64
C GLU A 60 23.38 2.11 -11.69
N ASP A 61 23.73 2.23 -12.98
CA ASP A 61 22.87 1.81 -14.09
C ASP A 61 22.55 0.31 -14.04
N HIS A 62 23.52 -0.52 -13.61
CA HIS A 62 23.32 -1.96 -13.46
C HIS A 62 22.31 -2.26 -12.34
N PHE A 63 22.40 -1.59 -11.20
CA PHE A 63 21.44 -1.78 -10.12
C PHE A 63 20.05 -1.26 -10.47
N THR A 64 19.95 -0.14 -11.20
CA THR A 64 18.67 0.34 -11.74
C THR A 64 18.06 -0.67 -12.71
N ALA A 65 18.87 -1.30 -13.58
CA ALA A 65 18.39 -2.33 -14.50
C ALA A 65 17.89 -3.59 -13.77
N LEU A 66 18.58 -4.04 -12.71
CA LEU A 66 18.12 -5.16 -11.88
C LEU A 66 16.81 -4.83 -11.16
N ALA A 67 16.68 -3.64 -10.58
CA ALA A 67 15.44 -3.18 -9.96
C ALA A 67 14.28 -3.12 -10.98
N ALA A 68 14.53 -2.60 -12.18
CA ALA A 68 13.55 -2.54 -13.26
C ALA A 68 13.08 -3.93 -13.71
N ALA A 69 14.03 -4.85 -13.93
CA ALA A 69 13.75 -6.24 -14.28
C ALA A 69 12.92 -6.94 -13.20
N ARG A 70 13.24 -6.70 -11.92
CA ARG A 70 12.52 -7.28 -10.79
C ARG A 70 11.09 -6.76 -10.73
N THR A 71 10.91 -5.46 -10.84
CA THR A 71 9.58 -4.83 -10.90
C THR A 71 8.77 -5.32 -12.11
N ALA A 72 9.40 -5.52 -13.27
CA ALA A 72 8.70 -6.04 -14.46
C ALA A 72 8.21 -7.48 -14.27
N LEU A 73 9.02 -8.37 -13.69
CA LEU A 73 8.59 -9.72 -13.35
C LEU A 73 7.40 -9.70 -12.37
N LEU A 74 7.46 -8.83 -11.36
CA LEU A 74 6.36 -8.67 -10.40
C LEU A 74 5.11 -8.05 -11.02
N GLY A 75 5.28 -7.14 -11.98
CA GLY A 75 4.20 -6.64 -12.82
C GLY A 75 3.52 -7.76 -13.59
N SER A 76 4.29 -8.69 -14.19
CA SER A 76 3.69 -9.83 -14.88
C SER A 76 2.90 -10.76 -13.95
N VAL A 77 3.35 -10.94 -12.69
CA VAL A 77 2.62 -11.71 -11.68
C VAL A 77 1.36 -10.97 -11.26
N HIS A 78 1.44 -9.65 -11.04
CA HIS A 78 0.29 -8.80 -10.76
C HIS A 78 -0.75 -8.93 -11.86
N ASP A 79 -0.36 -8.78 -13.14
CA ASP A 79 -1.30 -8.80 -14.26
C ASP A 79 -1.99 -10.18 -14.39
N ALA A 80 -1.27 -11.27 -14.14
CA ALA A 80 -1.86 -12.61 -14.07
C ALA A 80 -2.83 -12.80 -12.88
N LEU A 81 -2.57 -12.15 -11.75
CA LEU A 81 -3.45 -12.21 -10.56
C LEU A 81 -4.69 -11.32 -10.72
N THR A 82 -4.53 -10.14 -11.33
CA THR A 82 -5.64 -9.25 -11.65
C THR A 82 -6.60 -9.91 -12.62
N ALA A 83 -6.10 -10.56 -13.69
CA ALA A 83 -6.94 -11.31 -14.62
C ALA A 83 -7.77 -12.41 -13.92
N ARG A 84 -7.19 -13.13 -12.95
CA ARG A 84 -7.93 -14.09 -12.12
C ARG A 84 -8.99 -13.43 -11.23
N GLY A 85 -8.69 -12.25 -10.68
CA GLY A 85 -9.66 -11.46 -9.92
C GLY A 85 -10.83 -10.98 -10.77
N GLU A 86 -10.56 -10.58 -12.01
CA GLU A 86 -11.57 -10.19 -13.01
C GLU A 86 -12.47 -11.38 -13.37
N GLU A 87 -11.89 -12.56 -13.63
CA GLU A 87 -12.65 -13.78 -13.87
C GLU A 87 -13.60 -14.13 -12.71
N LEU A 88 -13.16 -13.92 -11.46
CA LEU A 88 -13.97 -14.17 -10.26
C LEU A 88 -15.06 -13.14 -10.04
N THR A 89 -14.84 -11.88 -10.43
CA THR A 89 -15.75 -10.76 -10.14
C THR A 89 -16.65 -10.39 -11.30
N GLY A 90 -16.29 -10.78 -12.54
CA GLY A 90 -17.02 -10.46 -13.76
C GLY A 90 -16.96 -8.98 -14.18
N ARG A 91 -16.04 -8.19 -13.61
CA ARG A 91 -15.97 -6.74 -13.82
C ARG A 91 -15.09 -6.36 -15.02
N PRO A 92 -15.44 -5.27 -15.75
CA PRO A 92 -14.59 -4.72 -16.79
C PRO A 92 -13.39 -3.96 -16.19
N HIS A 93 -12.25 -4.00 -16.88
CA HIS A 93 -11.05 -3.24 -16.55
C HIS A 93 -10.74 -2.25 -17.67
N ASP A 94 -10.44 -1.00 -17.30
CA ASP A 94 -10.06 0.02 -18.26
C ASP A 94 -8.70 -0.31 -18.91
N ALA A 95 -8.52 0.10 -20.15
CA ALA A 95 -7.23 -0.06 -20.84
C ALA A 95 -6.14 0.79 -20.18
N ALA A 96 -4.90 0.32 -20.22
CA ALA A 96 -3.76 1.05 -19.68
C ALA A 96 -3.58 2.40 -20.40
N PRO A 97 -3.47 3.52 -19.67
CA PRO A 97 -3.25 4.82 -20.27
C PRO A 97 -1.86 4.94 -20.88
N GLU A 98 -1.73 5.83 -21.86
CA GLU A 98 -0.44 6.14 -22.47
C GLU A 98 0.48 6.89 -21.49
N PRO A 99 1.79 6.58 -21.47
CA PRO A 99 2.73 7.24 -20.60
C PRO A 99 2.82 8.74 -20.93
N SER A 100 2.52 9.58 -19.93
CA SER A 100 2.66 11.03 -20.04
C SER A 100 4.04 11.50 -19.60
N PRO A 101 4.59 12.57 -20.22
CA PRO A 101 5.88 13.12 -19.84
C PRO A 101 5.83 13.70 -18.44
N ALA A 102 6.84 13.39 -17.63
CA ALA A 102 6.89 13.83 -16.25
C ALA A 102 7.45 15.24 -16.07
N ALA A 103 7.09 15.87 -14.96
CA ALA A 103 7.65 17.16 -14.56
C ALA A 103 9.15 17.06 -14.21
N PRO A 104 9.93 18.15 -14.36
CA PRO A 104 11.32 18.19 -13.93
C PRO A 104 11.46 17.93 -12.43
N GLN A 105 12.47 17.15 -12.04
CA GLN A 105 12.76 16.83 -10.64
C GLN A 105 14.19 17.28 -10.25
N PRO A 106 14.44 17.59 -8.96
CA PRO A 106 15.79 17.95 -8.49
C PRO A 106 16.79 16.79 -8.64
N ALA A 107 17.55 16.79 -9.74
CA ALA A 107 18.39 15.67 -10.13
C ALA A 107 19.45 15.30 -9.08
N ASN A 108 20.00 16.27 -8.35
CA ASN A 108 21.02 16.04 -7.32
C ASN A 108 20.51 15.23 -6.12
N LEU A 109 19.26 15.44 -5.69
CA LEU A 109 18.68 14.68 -4.58
C LEU A 109 18.33 13.25 -4.98
N LEU A 110 17.86 13.05 -6.21
CA LEU A 110 17.62 11.71 -6.77
C LEU A 110 18.92 10.90 -6.87
N VAL A 111 20.02 11.54 -7.28
CA VAL A 111 21.35 10.90 -7.32
C VAL A 111 21.82 10.54 -5.92
N ALA A 112 21.66 11.41 -4.92
CA ALA A 112 22.03 11.10 -3.54
C ALA A 112 21.25 9.90 -2.98
N ALA A 113 19.93 9.86 -3.19
CA ALA A 113 19.11 8.71 -2.83
C ALA A 113 19.55 7.42 -3.52
N ARG A 114 19.84 7.49 -4.82
CA ARG A 114 20.29 6.33 -5.59
C ARG A 114 21.65 5.83 -5.16
N SER A 115 22.58 6.73 -4.81
CA SER A 115 23.88 6.36 -4.26
C SER A 115 23.73 5.55 -2.98
N TRP A 116 22.90 6.00 -2.04
CA TRP A 116 22.64 5.27 -0.79
C TRP A 116 22.04 3.88 -1.06
N LEU A 117 21.07 3.79 -1.98
CA LEU A 117 20.48 2.50 -2.37
C LEU A 117 21.48 1.56 -3.06
N CYS A 118 22.44 2.10 -3.82
CA CYS A 118 23.54 1.31 -4.39
C CYS A 118 24.47 0.79 -3.29
N ASP A 119 24.75 1.58 -2.26
CA ASP A 119 25.57 1.17 -1.13
C ASP A 119 24.89 0.08 -0.29
N LEU A 120 23.56 0.15 -0.15
CA LEU A 120 22.77 -0.95 0.41
C LEU A 120 22.92 -2.23 -0.42
N ALA A 121 22.80 -2.17 -1.74
CA ALA A 121 22.91 -3.35 -2.61
C ALA A 121 24.33 -3.96 -2.59
N ARG A 122 25.37 -3.12 -2.53
CA ARG A 122 26.76 -3.55 -2.42
C ARG A 122 27.04 -4.23 -1.09
N THR A 123 26.61 -3.61 0.00
CA THR A 123 26.80 -4.10 1.37
C THR A 123 25.99 -5.38 1.61
N GLY A 124 24.73 -5.39 1.20
CA GLY A 124 23.79 -6.47 1.44
C GLY A 124 23.25 -6.49 2.87
N TRP A 125 22.08 -7.11 3.04
CA TRP A 125 21.30 -7.09 4.28
C TRP A 125 22.06 -7.63 5.50
N ARG A 126 22.88 -8.67 5.30
CA ARG A 126 23.64 -9.32 6.39
C ARG A 126 24.85 -8.51 6.86
N ASN A 127 25.34 -7.58 6.05
CA ASN A 127 26.53 -6.79 6.37
C ASN A 127 26.19 -5.34 6.75
N LEU A 128 24.90 -5.02 6.95
CA LEU A 128 24.48 -3.68 7.37
C LEU A 128 24.99 -3.34 8.76
N ASP A 129 25.57 -2.15 8.87
CA ASP A 129 25.92 -1.49 10.13
C ASP A 129 25.14 -0.18 10.30
N HIS A 130 25.33 0.47 11.45
CA HIS A 130 24.64 1.71 11.76
C HIS A 130 25.05 2.87 10.85
N ASP A 131 26.27 2.88 10.31
CA ASP A 131 26.78 3.99 9.49
C ASP A 131 26.14 3.96 8.10
N VAL A 132 26.04 2.79 7.48
CA VAL A 132 25.35 2.60 6.19
C VAL A 132 23.88 3.00 6.31
N VAL A 133 23.21 2.61 7.39
CA VAL A 133 21.80 2.96 7.60
C VAL A 133 21.61 4.45 7.89
N ALA A 134 22.49 5.06 8.69
CA ALA A 134 22.44 6.49 9.00
C ALA A 134 22.60 7.39 7.76
N GLY A 135 23.20 6.87 6.67
CA GLY A 135 23.34 7.58 5.40
C GLY A 135 22.02 8.08 4.78
N ALA A 136 20.87 7.47 5.14
CA ALA A 136 19.56 7.90 4.64
C ALA A 136 19.09 9.25 5.20
N ALA A 137 19.40 9.54 6.46
CA ALA A 137 18.84 10.68 7.19
C ALA A 137 19.04 12.05 6.48
N PRO A 138 20.25 12.44 6.04
CA PRO A 138 20.44 13.72 5.35
C PRO A 138 19.71 13.77 4.00
N VAL A 139 19.60 12.64 3.30
CA VAL A 139 18.88 12.56 2.02
C VAL A 139 17.38 12.76 2.23
N VAL A 140 16.79 12.02 3.17
CA VAL A 140 15.36 12.14 3.54
C VAL A 140 15.04 13.56 4.00
N SER A 141 15.87 14.13 4.88
CA SER A 141 15.67 15.48 5.41
C SER A 141 15.68 16.54 4.30
N ALA A 142 16.54 16.41 3.30
CA ALA A 142 16.60 17.33 2.16
C ALA A 142 15.44 17.15 1.17
N MET A 143 14.86 15.95 1.06
CA MET A 143 13.78 15.65 0.12
C MET A 143 12.38 15.99 0.65
N LEU A 144 12.14 15.88 1.96
CA LEU A 144 10.82 16.11 2.56
C LEU A 144 10.18 17.48 2.26
N PRO A 145 10.94 18.60 2.22
CA PRO A 145 10.38 19.90 1.84
C PRO A 145 9.77 19.90 0.43
N GLU A 146 10.38 19.18 -0.52
CA GLU A 146 10.00 19.14 -1.93
C GLU A 146 8.80 18.22 -2.18
N PRO A 147 7.60 18.76 -2.54
CA PRO A 147 6.39 17.95 -2.67
C PRO A 147 6.52 16.79 -3.67
N SER A 148 7.22 17.00 -4.79
CA SER A 148 7.43 15.98 -5.83
C SER A 148 8.35 14.84 -5.38
N LEU A 149 9.11 15.02 -4.30
CA LEU A 149 10.05 14.03 -3.76
C LEU A 149 9.54 13.32 -2.51
N ARG A 150 8.44 13.80 -1.90
CA ARG A 150 7.90 13.23 -0.64
C ARG A 150 7.59 11.74 -0.73
N ARG A 151 7.07 11.26 -1.87
CA ARG A 151 6.79 9.83 -2.08
C ARG A 151 8.05 8.99 -1.89
N LEU A 152 9.17 9.40 -2.50
CA LEU A 152 10.44 8.71 -2.35
C LEU A 152 11.02 8.93 -0.94
N ALA A 153 10.96 10.15 -0.40
CA ALA A 153 11.45 10.45 0.94
C ALA A 153 10.78 9.57 2.02
N THR A 154 9.45 9.42 2.00
CA THR A 154 8.71 8.56 2.93
C THR A 154 9.06 7.08 2.77
N LEU A 155 9.29 6.62 1.52
CA LEU A 155 9.72 5.25 1.27
C LEU A 155 11.13 4.99 1.82
N LEU A 156 12.06 5.91 1.62
CA LEU A 156 13.42 5.82 2.14
C LEU A 156 13.44 5.89 3.67
N ASP A 157 12.62 6.76 4.28
CA ASP A 157 12.44 6.86 5.73
C ASP A 157 11.96 5.54 6.33
N GLY A 158 10.90 4.94 5.75
CA GLY A 158 10.38 3.66 6.21
C GLY A 158 11.38 2.50 6.05
N LEU A 159 12.07 2.43 4.90
CA LEU A 159 13.12 1.45 4.69
C LEU A 159 14.26 1.63 5.71
N ALA A 160 14.78 2.85 5.88
CA ALA A 160 15.86 3.12 6.82
C ALA A 160 15.47 2.81 8.27
N PHE A 161 14.22 3.10 8.66
CA PHE A 161 13.71 2.76 9.99
C PHE A 161 13.74 1.25 10.26
N GLU A 162 13.30 0.43 9.31
CA GLU A 162 13.34 -1.03 9.46
C GLU A 162 14.76 -1.59 9.49
N LEU A 163 15.64 -1.05 8.63
CA LEU A 163 17.04 -1.45 8.63
C LEU A 163 17.69 -1.08 9.97
N ALA A 164 17.40 0.10 10.52
CA ALA A 164 17.93 0.54 11.82
C ALA A 164 17.46 -0.35 12.97
N ALA A 165 16.17 -0.74 12.97
CA ALA A 165 15.63 -1.69 13.94
C ALA A 165 16.25 -3.10 13.83
N SER A 166 16.87 -3.39 12.69
CA SER A 166 17.46 -4.68 12.34
C SER A 166 19.00 -4.68 12.38
N CYS A 167 19.61 -3.57 12.79
CA CYS A 167 21.07 -3.42 12.86
C CYS A 167 21.65 -3.95 14.19
N PRO A 168 22.83 -4.62 14.16
CA PRO A 168 23.58 -5.01 12.96
C PRO A 168 22.93 -6.19 12.23
N GLY A 169 22.96 -6.17 10.89
CA GLY A 169 22.29 -7.18 10.06
C GLY A 169 22.82 -8.61 10.27
N ALA A 170 24.07 -8.75 10.74
CA ALA A 170 24.69 -10.03 11.04
C ALA A 170 23.98 -10.78 12.19
N ALA A 171 23.31 -10.06 13.10
CA ALA A 171 22.62 -10.64 14.25
C ALA A 171 21.20 -11.12 13.94
N LEU A 172 20.69 -10.88 12.71
CA LEU A 172 19.33 -11.26 12.34
C LEU A 172 19.18 -12.78 12.28
N GLU A 173 18.18 -13.33 12.95
CA GLU A 173 17.83 -14.73 12.76
C GLU A 173 17.29 -14.95 11.34
N ARG A 174 16.38 -14.08 10.91
CA ARG A 174 15.74 -14.11 9.59
C ARG A 174 15.79 -12.74 8.94
N VAL A 175 16.11 -12.72 7.65
CA VAL A 175 16.06 -11.50 6.83
C VAL A 175 14.70 -11.42 6.12
N PRO A 176 14.00 -10.28 6.14
CA PRO A 176 12.79 -10.04 5.34
C PRO A 176 13.10 -9.86 3.84
N GLU A 177 13.80 -10.82 3.22
CA GLU A 177 14.46 -10.68 1.90
C GLU A 177 13.53 -10.09 0.84
N ARG A 178 12.33 -10.66 0.73
CA ARG A 178 11.33 -10.24 -0.24
C ARG A 178 10.87 -8.80 -0.02
N ARG A 179 10.58 -8.47 1.24
CA ARG A 179 10.03 -7.17 1.66
C ARG A 179 11.06 -6.07 1.43
N TRP A 180 12.31 -6.29 1.83
CA TRP A 180 13.38 -5.33 1.60
C TRP A 180 13.78 -5.23 0.13
N GLY A 181 13.73 -6.33 -0.62
CA GLY A 181 13.87 -6.31 -2.08
C GLY A 181 12.78 -5.48 -2.78
N ASP A 182 11.53 -5.58 -2.33
CA ASP A 182 10.40 -4.79 -2.84
C ASP A 182 10.60 -3.29 -2.57
N LEU A 183 10.95 -2.92 -1.33
CA LEU A 183 11.23 -1.52 -0.97
C LEU A 183 12.44 -0.95 -1.71
N TRP A 184 13.54 -1.70 -1.78
CA TRP A 184 14.76 -1.28 -2.47
C TRP A 184 14.51 -1.05 -3.96
N SER A 185 13.85 -1.99 -4.63
CA SER A 185 13.58 -1.88 -6.07
C SER A 185 12.65 -0.72 -6.37
N ARG A 186 11.61 -0.54 -5.52
CA ARG A 186 10.69 0.58 -5.68
C ARG A 186 11.39 1.92 -5.48
N ALA A 187 12.24 2.02 -4.46
CA ALA A 187 13.01 3.23 -4.20
C ALA A 187 13.99 3.53 -5.34
N MET A 188 14.71 2.51 -5.83
CA MET A 188 15.63 2.63 -6.97
C MET A 188 14.91 3.19 -8.19
N LEU A 189 13.75 2.65 -8.55
CA LEU A 189 13.00 3.14 -9.71
C LEU A 189 12.46 4.57 -9.51
N LEU A 190 12.02 4.93 -8.31
CA LEU A 190 11.58 6.29 -8.01
C LEU A 190 12.71 7.34 -8.07
N THR A 191 13.98 6.93 -8.08
CA THR A 191 15.10 7.83 -8.35
C THR A 191 15.29 8.14 -9.84
N VAL A 192 14.63 7.42 -10.74
CA VAL A 192 14.69 7.70 -12.19
C VAL A 192 13.77 8.88 -12.48
N PRO A 193 14.27 9.96 -13.11
CA PRO A 193 13.45 11.13 -13.43
C PRO A 193 12.17 10.73 -14.16
N GLY A 194 11.04 11.15 -13.60
CA GLY A 194 9.72 10.89 -14.14
C GLY A 194 9.08 9.55 -13.79
N ALA A 195 9.79 8.68 -13.07
CA ALA A 195 9.21 7.44 -12.55
C ALA A 195 8.10 7.69 -11.52
N ALA A 196 8.10 8.82 -10.82
CA ALA A 196 7.09 9.11 -9.79
C ALA A 196 5.65 9.20 -10.32
N GLY A 197 5.46 9.25 -11.64
CA GLY A 197 4.17 9.42 -12.31
C GLY A 197 3.93 10.86 -12.73
N ALA A 198 3.00 11.05 -13.68
CA ALA A 198 2.53 12.37 -14.06
C ALA A 198 1.58 12.94 -13.00
N ALA A 199 1.38 14.25 -13.02
CA ALA A 199 0.32 14.90 -12.24
C ALA A 199 -1.06 14.33 -12.61
N PRO A 200 -2.10 14.52 -11.77
CA PRO A 200 -3.48 14.13 -12.10
C PRO A 200 -3.84 14.51 -13.53
N SER A 201 -4.34 13.53 -14.28
CA SER A 201 -4.56 13.62 -15.74
C SER A 201 -5.93 14.22 -16.07
N GLY A 202 -6.81 14.36 -15.08
CA GLY A 202 -8.14 14.94 -15.26
C GLY A 202 -8.86 15.23 -13.94
N THR A 203 -10.15 15.57 -14.07
CA THR A 203 -11.07 15.80 -12.96
C THR A 203 -12.32 14.93 -13.11
N VAL A 204 -12.98 14.65 -11.99
CA VAL A 204 -14.24 13.92 -11.95
C VAL A 204 -15.32 14.70 -11.21
N THR A 205 -16.55 14.59 -11.71
CA THR A 205 -17.75 15.16 -11.12
C THR A 205 -18.81 14.07 -11.03
N GLY A 206 -19.44 13.93 -9.87
CA GLY A 206 -20.39 12.85 -9.63
C GLY A 206 -20.66 12.59 -8.16
N ARG A 207 -21.28 11.45 -7.89
CA ARG A 207 -21.60 10.99 -6.55
C ARG A 207 -20.62 9.90 -6.13
N LEU A 208 -19.91 10.13 -5.04
CA LEU A 208 -18.96 9.20 -4.44
C LEU A 208 -19.65 8.41 -3.32
N LEU A 209 -19.59 7.08 -3.39
CA LEU A 209 -20.23 6.14 -2.47
C LEU A 209 -19.16 5.34 -1.72
N PRO A 210 -18.81 5.71 -0.48
CA PRO A 210 -17.80 4.99 0.28
C PRO A 210 -18.21 3.56 0.63
N LEU A 211 -17.28 2.62 0.45
CA LEU A 211 -17.44 1.21 0.82
C LEU A 211 -16.79 0.89 2.17
N GLY A 212 -15.63 1.49 2.44
CA GLY A 212 -14.87 1.26 3.67
C GLY A 212 -13.50 1.93 3.66
N VAL A 213 -12.76 1.78 4.76
CA VAL A 213 -11.45 2.41 4.96
C VAL A 213 -10.39 1.34 5.25
N ASP A 214 -9.31 1.33 4.47
CA ASP A 214 -8.06 0.66 4.80
C ASP A 214 -7.15 1.65 5.56
N LEU A 215 -6.73 1.29 6.76
CA LEU A 215 -5.86 2.14 7.58
C LEU A 215 -4.44 1.57 7.59
N HIS A 216 -3.51 2.33 7.04
CA HIS A 216 -2.09 2.01 7.05
C HIS A 216 -1.38 2.79 8.16
N GLU A 217 -0.71 2.06 9.05
CA GLU A 217 0.11 2.64 10.11
C GLU A 217 1.58 2.27 9.91
N HIS A 218 2.44 3.28 9.90
CA HIS A 218 3.90 3.18 9.99
C HIS A 218 4.37 3.90 11.26
N ALA A 219 5.59 3.66 11.73
CA ALA A 219 6.11 4.38 12.91
C ALA A 219 6.09 5.91 12.74
N THR A 220 6.33 6.40 11.51
CA THR A 220 6.50 7.84 11.22
C THR A 220 5.33 8.46 10.44
N ALA A 221 4.36 7.65 10.00
CA ALA A 221 3.25 8.12 9.17
C ALA A 221 2.00 7.25 9.34
N ALA A 222 0.84 7.81 9.05
CA ALA A 222 -0.38 7.04 8.89
C ALA A 222 -1.13 7.50 7.64
N GLN A 223 -1.88 6.58 7.03
CA GLN A 223 -2.75 6.86 5.90
C GLN A 223 -4.09 6.16 6.09
N ALA A 224 -5.18 6.89 5.90
CA ALA A 224 -6.50 6.32 5.69
C ALA A 224 -6.82 6.34 4.19
N GLN A 225 -7.07 5.18 3.61
CA GLN A 225 -7.48 5.02 2.22
C GLN A 225 -8.94 4.57 2.18
N VAL A 226 -9.81 5.44 1.68
CA VAL A 226 -11.22 5.13 1.47
C VAL A 226 -11.39 4.48 0.11
N HIS A 227 -11.95 3.28 0.08
CA HIS A 227 -12.39 2.63 -1.15
C HIS A 227 -13.84 3.02 -1.41
N ALA A 228 -14.14 3.44 -2.63
CA ALA A 228 -15.45 3.97 -2.97
C ALA A 228 -15.83 3.65 -4.42
N ILE A 229 -17.13 3.82 -4.71
CA ILE A 229 -17.67 3.81 -6.07
C ILE A 229 -18.00 5.24 -6.45
N LEU A 230 -17.51 5.70 -7.60
CA LEU A 230 -17.91 6.96 -8.21
C LEU A 230 -19.02 6.69 -9.23
N GLU A 231 -20.16 7.34 -9.08
CA GLU A 231 -21.21 7.44 -10.10
C GLU A 231 -21.02 8.78 -10.83
N PRO A 232 -20.47 8.78 -12.06
CA PRO A 232 -20.20 10.01 -12.79
C PRO A 232 -21.48 10.79 -13.12
N ALA A 233 -21.44 12.12 -13.01
CA ALA A 233 -22.60 12.98 -13.27
C ALA A 233 -23.02 12.98 -14.76
N ASP A 234 -22.12 12.60 -15.66
CA ASP A 234 -22.38 12.45 -17.09
C ASP A 234 -23.14 11.16 -17.45
N GLY A 235 -23.45 10.31 -16.46
CA GLY A 235 -24.16 9.05 -16.64
C GLY A 235 -23.31 7.92 -17.22
N SER A 236 -21.99 8.09 -17.31
CA SER A 236 -21.07 7.00 -17.66
C SER A 236 -21.02 5.91 -16.59
N ALA A 237 -20.41 4.77 -16.91
CA ALA A 237 -20.40 3.60 -16.03
C ALA A 237 -19.74 3.90 -14.66
N PRO A 238 -20.23 3.31 -13.56
CA PRO A 238 -19.64 3.49 -12.24
C PRO A 238 -18.15 3.12 -12.19
N ARG A 239 -17.39 3.95 -11.48
CA ARG A 239 -15.96 3.95 -11.16
C ARG A 239 -15.57 3.22 -9.89
N LEU A 240 -14.66 2.24 -9.86
CA LEU A 240 -13.90 2.00 -8.63
C LEU A 240 -12.86 3.10 -8.45
N VAL A 241 -12.89 3.77 -7.30
CA VAL A 241 -11.95 4.84 -6.96
C VAL A 241 -11.44 4.70 -5.53
N ARG A 242 -10.31 5.34 -5.26
CA ARG A 242 -9.72 5.44 -3.92
C ARG A 242 -9.50 6.89 -3.57
N ALA A 243 -9.70 7.26 -2.30
CA ALA A 243 -9.34 8.57 -1.78
C ALA A 243 -8.47 8.39 -0.54
N GLY A 244 -7.23 8.87 -0.60
CA GLY A 244 -6.25 8.69 0.46
C GLY A 244 -5.92 9.98 1.18
N VAL A 245 -5.82 9.92 2.50
CA VAL A 245 -5.32 11.01 3.35
C VAL A 245 -4.16 10.48 4.18
N SER A 246 -3.01 11.15 4.09
CA SER A 246 -1.78 10.76 4.80
C SER A 246 -1.30 11.88 5.71
N VAL A 247 -0.82 11.52 6.91
CA VAL A 247 -0.30 12.44 7.90
C VAL A 247 0.99 11.91 8.53
N PRO A 248 1.99 12.77 8.81
CA PRO A 248 3.12 12.37 9.64
C PRO A 248 2.62 12.09 11.06
N LYS A 249 3.19 11.07 11.71
CA LYS A 249 2.91 10.77 13.11
C LYS A 249 4.19 10.40 13.87
N PRO A 250 4.29 10.70 15.18
CA PRO A 250 5.26 10.04 16.03
C PRO A 250 4.83 8.60 16.31
N ASP A 251 5.80 7.71 16.55
CA ASP A 251 5.61 6.27 16.80
C ASP A 251 4.72 5.98 18.02
N THR A 252 4.69 6.89 18.98
CA THR A 252 3.84 6.85 20.18
C THR A 252 2.35 7.07 19.92
N VAL A 253 1.94 7.57 18.75
CA VAL A 253 0.53 7.70 18.37
C VAL A 253 0.07 6.42 17.68
N VAL A 254 -0.79 5.65 18.34
CA VAL A 254 -1.29 4.36 17.85
C VAL A 254 -2.80 4.23 18.05
N GLY A 255 -3.42 3.28 17.36
CA GLY A 255 -4.85 2.97 17.50
C GLY A 255 -5.73 4.19 17.21
N ALA A 256 -6.76 4.41 18.03
CA ALA A 256 -7.72 5.51 17.82
C ALA A 256 -7.09 6.92 17.79
N GLY A 257 -5.86 7.08 18.31
CA GLY A 257 -5.13 8.35 18.22
C GLY A 257 -4.77 8.76 16.79
N VAL A 258 -4.65 7.80 15.88
CA VAL A 258 -4.36 8.07 14.47
C VAL A 258 -5.46 8.89 13.82
N TRP A 259 -6.73 8.62 14.14
CA TRP A 259 -7.85 9.39 13.59
C TRP A 259 -7.74 10.87 13.92
N GLN A 260 -7.26 11.23 15.12
CA GLN A 260 -7.12 12.63 15.51
C GLN A 260 -6.14 13.40 14.62
N LEU A 261 -5.09 12.75 14.14
CA LEU A 261 -4.14 13.36 13.21
C LEU A 261 -4.77 13.53 11.82
N LEU A 262 -5.66 12.63 11.42
CA LEU A 262 -6.37 12.64 10.14
C LEU A 262 -7.61 13.56 10.11
N ARG A 263 -8.11 14.02 11.26
CA ARG A 263 -9.28 14.91 11.38
C ARG A 263 -9.22 16.24 10.60
N PRO A 264 -8.07 16.80 10.19
CA PRO A 264 -8.13 17.94 9.28
C PRO A 264 -8.84 17.64 7.94
N HIS A 265 -9.01 16.36 7.57
CA HIS A 265 -9.62 15.89 6.32
C HIS A 265 -10.99 15.21 6.56
N LEU A 266 -11.80 15.83 7.41
CA LEU A 266 -12.94 15.20 8.09
C LEU A 266 -14.12 14.83 7.20
N SER A 267 -14.36 15.50 6.06
CA SER A 267 -15.65 15.32 5.39
C SER A 267 -15.79 13.93 4.77
N LEU A 268 -14.74 13.43 4.12
CA LEU A 268 -14.68 12.06 3.59
C LEU A 268 -14.80 11.02 4.71
N LEU A 269 -13.97 11.16 5.73
CA LEU A 269 -13.88 10.19 6.83
C LEU A 269 -15.16 10.15 7.67
N ALA A 270 -15.83 11.30 7.87
CA ALA A 270 -17.14 11.37 8.51
C ALA A 270 -18.23 10.72 7.64
N ALA A 271 -18.22 10.94 6.32
CA ALA A 271 -19.20 10.33 5.42
C ALA A 271 -19.18 8.80 5.47
N VAL A 272 -18.00 8.17 5.61
CA VAL A 272 -17.90 6.72 5.79
C VAL A 272 -18.57 6.28 7.10
N GLY A 273 -18.25 6.93 8.22
CA GLY A 273 -18.79 6.56 9.53
C GLY A 273 -20.29 6.83 9.67
N GLU A 274 -20.83 7.80 8.94
CA GLU A 274 -22.24 8.19 8.99
C GLU A 274 -23.10 7.52 7.90
N GLY A 275 -22.52 6.70 7.03
CA GLY A 275 -23.23 6.03 5.94
C GLY A 275 -23.80 7.02 4.92
N ARG A 276 -22.93 7.89 4.37
CA ARG A 276 -23.32 8.92 3.42
C ARG A 276 -22.48 8.93 2.15
N ALA A 277 -23.11 9.37 1.08
CA ALA A 277 -22.42 9.74 -0.14
C ALA A 277 -21.70 11.09 0.02
N MET A 278 -20.79 11.36 -0.90
CA MET A 278 -20.20 12.68 -1.12
C MET A 278 -20.49 13.12 -2.56
N ASP A 279 -20.96 14.34 -2.75
CA ASP A 279 -21.03 14.96 -4.07
C ASP A 279 -19.68 15.60 -4.36
N VAL A 280 -19.02 15.15 -5.43
CA VAL A 280 -17.73 15.68 -5.87
C VAL A 280 -17.89 16.48 -7.15
N THR A 281 -17.20 17.62 -7.24
CA THR A 281 -17.20 18.49 -8.41
C THR A 281 -15.78 18.87 -8.74
N ASP A 282 -15.36 18.55 -9.97
CA ASP A 282 -14.02 18.80 -10.50
C ASP A 282 -12.88 18.28 -9.60
N MET A 283 -13.13 17.18 -8.88
CA MET A 283 -12.12 16.56 -8.01
C MET A 283 -10.99 15.99 -8.88
N PRO A 284 -9.71 16.36 -8.64
CA PRO A 284 -8.62 15.82 -9.43
C PRO A 284 -8.47 14.31 -9.22
N VAL A 285 -8.21 13.57 -10.30
CA VAL A 285 -8.06 12.11 -10.30
C VAL A 285 -6.81 11.67 -11.05
N THR A 286 -6.16 10.62 -10.56
CA THR A 286 -5.08 9.95 -11.29
C THR A 286 -5.64 8.95 -12.29
N ASP A 287 -4.81 8.58 -13.26
CA ASP A 287 -5.08 7.48 -14.19
C ASP A 287 -5.41 6.13 -13.51
N GLU A 288 -4.94 5.92 -12.28
CA GLU A 288 -5.20 4.70 -11.48
C GLU A 288 -6.49 4.78 -10.64
N GLY A 289 -7.28 5.85 -10.79
CA GLY A 289 -8.52 6.07 -10.04
C GLY A 289 -8.30 6.57 -8.60
N ASP A 290 -7.13 7.12 -8.27
CA ASP A 290 -6.90 7.78 -6.99
C ASP A 290 -7.34 9.24 -7.05
N LEU A 291 -8.30 9.61 -6.20
CA LEU A 291 -8.75 10.98 -6.00
C LEU A 291 -7.72 11.76 -5.16
N VAL A 292 -7.28 12.90 -5.68
CA VAL A 292 -6.49 13.85 -4.90
C VAL A 292 -7.46 14.70 -4.07
N TRP A 293 -7.71 14.23 -2.84
CA TRP A 293 -8.75 14.79 -2.00
C TRP A 293 -8.52 16.26 -1.66
N GLY A 294 -9.44 17.12 -2.10
CA GLY A 294 -9.57 18.51 -1.65
C GLY A 294 -10.98 18.78 -1.11
N GLU A 295 -11.06 19.34 0.09
CA GLU A 295 -12.33 19.65 0.78
C GLU A 295 -13.18 20.66 -0.02
N GLU A 296 -12.54 21.51 -0.81
CA GLU A 296 -13.20 22.48 -1.69
C GLU A 296 -14.06 21.82 -2.77
N TYR A 297 -13.67 20.61 -3.23
CA TYR A 297 -14.30 19.86 -4.31
C TYR A 297 -15.39 18.88 -3.83
N ALA A 298 -15.62 18.77 -2.52
CA ALA A 298 -16.50 17.75 -1.95
C ALA A 298 -17.58 18.34 -1.03
N ARG A 299 -18.81 17.83 -1.15
CA ARG A 299 -19.94 18.17 -0.26
C ARG A 299 -20.61 16.91 0.23
N ARG A 300 -21.17 16.96 1.43
CA ARG A 300 -21.92 15.86 2.03
C ARG A 300 -23.21 15.64 1.22
N GLY A 301 -23.40 14.41 0.74
CA GLY A 301 -24.57 14.02 -0.02
C GLY A 301 -25.63 13.29 0.81
N GLU A 302 -26.55 12.65 0.10
CA GLU A 302 -27.63 11.84 0.67
C GLU A 302 -27.11 10.59 1.41
N PRO A 303 -27.91 10.01 2.34
CA PRO A 303 -27.62 8.71 2.93
C PRO A 303 -27.31 7.65 1.87
N ALA A 304 -26.24 6.89 2.11
CA ALA A 304 -25.79 5.81 1.25
C ALA A 304 -25.26 4.68 2.15
N ASP A 305 -26.07 3.64 2.31
CA ASP A 305 -25.66 2.45 3.04
C ASP A 305 -24.60 1.68 2.23
N ALA A 306 -23.46 1.37 2.87
CA ALA A 306 -22.33 0.76 2.19
C ALA A 306 -22.63 -0.66 1.71
N PHE A 307 -23.45 -1.42 2.44
CA PHE A 307 -23.83 -2.79 2.08
C PHE A 307 -24.81 -2.82 0.92
N ALA A 308 -25.82 -1.93 0.92
CA ALA A 308 -26.70 -1.72 -0.22
C ALA A 308 -25.92 -1.25 -1.46
N THR A 309 -24.98 -0.32 -1.28
CA THR A 309 -24.08 0.15 -2.34
C THR A 309 -23.24 -1.01 -2.89
N ALA A 310 -22.60 -1.78 -2.02
CA ALA A 310 -21.78 -2.91 -2.41
C ALA A 310 -22.58 -4.00 -3.14
N ARG A 311 -23.83 -4.24 -2.72
CA ARG A 311 -24.69 -5.25 -3.36
C ARG A 311 -25.14 -4.84 -4.76
N VAL A 312 -25.39 -3.55 -4.99
CA VAL A 312 -26.01 -3.04 -6.23
C VAL A 312 -24.99 -2.49 -7.22
N ALA A 313 -24.11 -1.59 -6.77
CA ALA A 313 -23.24 -0.83 -7.66
C ALA A 313 -21.89 -1.53 -7.90
N LEU A 314 -21.34 -2.21 -6.90
CA LEU A 314 -20.01 -2.82 -6.96
C LEU A 314 -19.84 -3.80 -8.13
N PRO A 315 -20.80 -4.67 -8.48
CA PRO A 315 -20.66 -5.60 -9.60
C PRO A 315 -20.55 -4.90 -10.97
N THR A 316 -20.99 -3.66 -11.06
CA THR A 316 -20.98 -2.86 -12.30
C THR A 316 -19.84 -1.85 -12.37
N ALA A 317 -19.11 -1.66 -11.27
CA ALA A 317 -18.07 -0.65 -11.16
C ALA A 317 -16.78 -1.11 -11.85
N GLY A 318 -16.34 -0.38 -12.87
CA GLY A 318 -15.10 -0.68 -13.59
C GLY A 318 -13.86 -0.33 -12.78
N ALA A 319 -12.82 -1.16 -12.86
CA ALA A 319 -11.53 -0.86 -12.24
C ALA A 319 -10.66 -0.04 -13.20
N ALA A 320 -10.01 1.00 -12.67
CA ALA A 320 -9.00 1.76 -13.39
C ALA A 320 -7.73 0.94 -13.58
N ALA A 321 -6.99 1.21 -14.66
CA ALA A 321 -5.76 0.52 -14.95
C ALA A 321 -4.65 0.83 -13.95
N THR A 322 -3.90 -0.21 -13.54
CA THR A 322 -2.73 -0.02 -12.67
C THR A 322 -1.53 0.49 -13.48
N ALA A 323 -0.95 1.60 -13.02
CA ALA A 323 0.25 2.21 -13.59
C ALA A 323 1.44 1.25 -13.48
N PRO A 324 2.38 1.26 -14.45
CA PRO A 324 3.43 0.24 -14.53
C PRO A 324 4.25 0.01 -13.25
N LEU A 325 4.59 1.06 -12.51
CA LEU A 325 5.37 0.92 -11.26
C LEU A 325 4.54 0.39 -10.08
N ASP A 326 3.23 0.51 -10.15
CA ASP A 326 2.29 0.12 -9.11
C ASP A 326 1.74 -1.31 -9.32
N ARG A 327 2.05 -1.93 -10.46
CA ARG A 327 1.83 -3.36 -10.74
C ARG A 327 2.73 -4.23 -9.88
N HIS A 328 2.28 -4.50 -8.67
CA HIS A 328 2.98 -5.37 -7.72
C HIS A 328 1.97 -6.26 -6.98
N PRO A 329 2.23 -7.56 -6.77
CA PRO A 329 1.24 -8.45 -6.15
C PRO A 329 0.76 -7.98 -4.77
N ALA A 330 1.64 -7.42 -3.94
CA ALA A 330 1.27 -6.89 -2.62
C ALA A 330 0.39 -5.62 -2.67
N ARG A 331 0.30 -4.95 -3.83
CA ARG A 331 -0.56 -3.78 -4.05
C ARG A 331 -1.99 -4.18 -4.46
N LEU A 332 -2.22 -5.44 -4.83
CA LEU A 332 -3.55 -5.94 -5.17
C LEU A 332 -4.47 -5.81 -3.95
N ALA A 333 -5.54 -5.04 -4.12
CA ALA A 333 -6.48 -4.64 -3.07
C ALA A 333 -7.85 -4.38 -3.70
N GLU A 334 -8.47 -5.45 -4.20
CA GLU A 334 -9.68 -5.35 -5.00
C GLU A 334 -10.94 -5.40 -4.12
N PRO A 335 -11.83 -4.37 -4.12
CA PRO A 335 -13.03 -4.39 -3.30
C PRO A 335 -14.00 -5.50 -3.73
N VAL A 336 -14.42 -6.33 -2.78
CA VAL A 336 -15.36 -7.43 -2.97
C VAL A 336 -16.47 -7.38 -1.92
N PHE A 337 -17.64 -7.89 -2.31
CA PHE A 337 -18.79 -8.06 -1.43
C PHE A 337 -19.13 -9.55 -1.32
N LEU A 338 -19.30 -10.03 -0.09
CA LEU A 338 -19.55 -11.44 0.20
C LEU A 338 -20.79 -11.57 1.09
N GLU A 339 -21.68 -12.50 0.73
CA GLU A 339 -22.84 -12.93 1.51
C GLU A 339 -23.03 -14.44 1.36
N GLY A 340 -23.78 -15.05 2.27
CA GLY A 340 -24.10 -16.47 2.19
C GLY A 340 -22.89 -17.38 2.35
N TYR A 341 -21.82 -16.90 3.01
CA TYR A 341 -20.63 -17.69 3.30
C TYR A 341 -20.75 -18.45 4.62
N GLU A 342 -20.04 -19.57 4.68
CA GLU A 342 -19.81 -20.29 5.92
C GLU A 342 -18.52 -19.76 6.58
N SER A 343 -18.60 -19.47 7.88
CA SER A 343 -17.48 -18.97 8.68
C SER A 343 -16.90 -20.09 9.54
N GLU A 344 -15.62 -20.39 9.35
CA GLU A 344 -14.91 -21.41 10.12
C GLU A 344 -13.63 -20.83 10.72
N ARG A 345 -13.44 -21.07 12.03
CA ARG A 345 -12.19 -20.75 12.72
C ARG A 345 -11.48 -22.06 13.06
N ASP A 346 -10.27 -22.21 12.56
CA ASP A 346 -9.43 -23.35 12.89
C ASP A 346 -9.10 -23.33 14.40
N LYS A 347 -9.26 -24.48 15.08
CA LYS A 347 -9.15 -24.54 16.55
C LYS A 347 -7.71 -24.40 17.04
N ASP A 348 -6.75 -24.82 16.23
CA ASP A 348 -5.34 -24.88 16.63
C ASP A 348 -4.58 -23.61 16.23
N SER A 349 -4.77 -23.18 14.98
CA SER A 349 -4.11 -22.00 14.42
C SER A 349 -4.88 -20.70 14.61
N GLY A 350 -6.17 -20.77 14.96
CA GLY A 350 -7.04 -19.59 15.09
C GLY A 350 -7.40 -18.91 13.76
N VAL A 351 -6.93 -19.45 12.62
CA VAL A 351 -7.13 -18.86 11.29
C VAL A 351 -8.61 -18.87 10.94
N LEU A 352 -9.14 -17.69 10.65
CA LEU A 352 -10.51 -17.51 10.17
C LEU A 352 -10.58 -17.72 8.65
N THR A 353 -11.60 -18.43 8.21
CA THR A 353 -11.83 -18.73 6.80
C THR A 353 -13.29 -18.57 6.44
N PHE A 354 -13.55 -18.00 5.26
CA PHE A 354 -14.89 -17.96 4.67
C PHE A 354 -14.98 -18.93 3.50
N THR A 355 -16.02 -19.75 3.47
CA THR A 355 -16.35 -20.60 2.33
C THR A 355 -17.50 -19.96 1.55
N VAL A 356 -17.23 -19.50 0.33
CA VAL A 356 -18.18 -18.83 -0.56
C VAL A 356 -18.26 -19.62 -1.85
N ALA A 357 -19.45 -20.12 -2.23
CA ALA A 357 -19.64 -20.90 -3.45
C ALA A 357 -18.63 -22.07 -3.61
N GLY A 358 -18.28 -22.73 -2.49
CA GLY A 358 -17.29 -23.83 -2.47
C GLY A 358 -15.82 -23.39 -2.48
N HIS A 359 -15.53 -22.10 -2.60
CA HIS A 359 -14.18 -21.55 -2.52
C HIS A 359 -13.84 -21.13 -1.09
N ARG A 360 -12.70 -21.63 -0.59
CA ARG A 360 -12.22 -21.36 0.76
C ARG A 360 -11.23 -20.20 0.74
N LEU A 361 -11.58 -19.08 1.38
CA LEU A 361 -10.79 -17.84 1.42
C LEU A 361 -10.36 -17.51 2.84
N VAL A 362 -9.05 -17.39 3.05
CA VAL A 362 -8.48 -17.00 4.35
C VAL A 362 -8.83 -15.54 4.65
N VAL A 363 -9.34 -15.28 5.84
CA VAL A 363 -9.67 -13.93 6.31
C VAL A 363 -8.50 -13.41 7.14
N ASP A 364 -7.93 -12.29 6.71
CA ASP A 364 -6.80 -11.63 7.35
C ASP A 364 -7.30 -10.70 8.46
N THR A 365 -7.62 -11.28 9.61
CA THR A 365 -8.10 -10.53 10.78
C THR A 365 -7.00 -9.71 11.44
N ASP A 366 -5.73 -10.00 11.18
CA ASP A 366 -4.58 -9.27 11.74
C ASP A 366 -4.43 -7.88 11.10
N ARG A 367 -5.05 -7.65 9.94
CA ARG A 367 -5.12 -6.35 9.26
C ARG A 367 -6.32 -5.50 9.65
N VAL A 368 -7.17 -5.98 10.55
CA VAL A 368 -8.26 -5.16 11.09
C VAL A 368 -7.65 -4.10 12.01
N PRO A 369 -7.87 -2.80 11.77
CA PRO A 369 -7.21 -1.77 12.55
C PRO A 369 -7.77 -1.70 13.98
N ASP A 370 -6.88 -1.72 14.97
CA ASP A 370 -7.19 -1.43 16.38
C ASP A 370 -7.78 -0.02 16.59
N ALA A 371 -7.66 0.84 15.57
CA ALA A 371 -8.22 2.17 15.56
C ALA A 371 -9.75 2.21 15.34
N GLY A 372 -10.42 1.07 15.11
CA GLY A 372 -11.86 1.03 14.83
C GLY A 372 -12.64 0.03 15.69
N PRO A 373 -13.98 0.00 15.56
CA PRO A 373 -14.83 -0.96 16.25
C PRO A 373 -14.91 -2.33 15.55
N LEU A 374 -14.29 -2.49 14.37
CA LEU A 374 -14.22 -3.77 13.69
C LEU A 374 -13.26 -4.68 14.46
N THR A 375 -13.70 -5.87 14.84
CA THR A 375 -12.88 -6.85 15.57
C THR A 375 -12.89 -8.22 14.89
N PRO A 376 -11.88 -9.09 15.13
CA PRO A 376 -11.89 -10.46 14.62
C PRO A 376 -13.14 -11.25 15.00
N GLU A 377 -13.74 -10.99 16.17
CA GLU A 377 -14.99 -11.62 16.63
C GLU A 377 -16.19 -11.13 15.84
N ALA A 378 -16.28 -9.82 15.59
CA ALA A 378 -17.33 -9.25 14.76
C ALA A 378 -17.27 -9.81 13.33
N VAL A 379 -16.06 -9.98 12.79
CA VAL A 379 -15.84 -10.61 11.48
C VAL A 379 -16.24 -12.08 11.51
N ALA A 380 -15.86 -12.84 12.53
CA ALA A 380 -16.24 -14.26 12.61
C ALA A 380 -17.76 -14.48 12.76
N ALA A 381 -18.48 -13.57 13.42
CA ALA A 381 -19.92 -13.63 13.65
C ALA A 381 -20.76 -12.95 12.54
N SER A 382 -20.12 -12.49 11.47
CA SER A 382 -20.77 -11.74 10.40
C SER A 382 -21.53 -12.63 9.42
N HIS A 383 -22.47 -12.03 8.70
CA HIS A 383 -23.25 -12.69 7.64
C HIS A 383 -23.13 -12.00 6.27
N ALA A 384 -22.62 -10.76 6.26
CA ALA A 384 -22.18 -10.05 5.06
C ALA A 384 -20.84 -9.36 5.35
N CYS A 385 -19.99 -9.26 4.34
CA CYS A 385 -18.66 -8.67 4.44
C CYS A 385 -18.32 -7.84 3.20
N ILE A 386 -17.89 -6.60 3.42
CA ILE A 386 -17.17 -5.79 2.43
C ILE A 386 -15.68 -5.94 2.76
N ALA A 387 -14.89 -6.42 1.81
CA ALA A 387 -13.48 -6.71 2.01
C ALA A 387 -12.63 -6.28 0.81
N LEU A 388 -11.32 -6.26 0.99
CA LEU A 388 -10.34 -6.24 -0.08
C LEU A 388 -9.85 -7.66 -0.34
N LEU A 389 -9.97 -8.13 -1.57
CA LEU A 389 -9.26 -9.30 -2.05
C LEU A 389 -7.80 -8.91 -2.28
N ARG A 390 -6.88 -9.58 -1.61
CA ARG A 390 -5.43 -9.29 -1.67
C ARG A 390 -4.63 -10.53 -1.96
N TRP A 391 -3.44 -10.36 -2.50
CA TRP A 391 -2.46 -11.44 -2.65
C TRP A 391 -1.39 -11.34 -1.57
N ASP A 392 -1.29 -12.38 -0.74
CA ASP A 392 -0.26 -12.46 0.30
C ASP A 392 0.17 -13.90 0.55
N ALA A 393 1.48 -14.08 0.75
CA ALA A 393 2.11 -15.39 0.99
C ALA A 393 1.67 -16.47 0.00
N GLY A 394 1.61 -16.13 -1.29
CA GLY A 394 1.31 -17.08 -2.37
C GLY A 394 -0.16 -17.47 -2.50
N ARG A 395 -1.09 -16.75 -1.86
CA ARG A 395 -2.53 -17.02 -1.96
C ARG A 395 -3.37 -15.76 -1.86
N PHE A 396 -4.62 -15.85 -2.32
CA PHE A 396 -5.62 -14.82 -2.06
C PHE A 396 -6.07 -14.84 -0.61
N ARG A 397 -6.27 -13.64 -0.05
CA ARG A 397 -6.81 -13.39 1.30
C ARG A 397 -7.84 -12.28 1.26
N LEU A 398 -8.75 -12.30 2.22
CA LEU A 398 -9.75 -11.26 2.44
C LEU A 398 -9.32 -10.36 3.59
N GLN A 399 -9.13 -9.07 3.33
CA GLN A 399 -8.97 -8.05 4.38
C GLN A 399 -10.33 -7.38 4.62
N PRO A 400 -11.00 -7.61 5.76
CA PRO A 400 -12.29 -6.99 6.05
C PRO A 400 -12.20 -5.46 6.17
N LEU A 401 -13.11 -4.74 5.52
CA LEU A 401 -13.31 -3.29 5.69
C LEU A 401 -14.56 -2.99 6.51
N ALA A 402 -15.61 -3.78 6.32
CA ALA A 402 -16.85 -3.69 7.07
C ALA A 402 -17.57 -5.03 7.10
N VAL A 403 -18.35 -5.28 8.16
CA VAL A 403 -19.19 -6.47 8.28
C VAL A 403 -20.58 -6.14 8.78
N GLU A 404 -21.59 -6.91 8.38
CA GLU A 404 -22.90 -6.92 9.03
C GLU A 404 -22.96 -8.04 10.07
N THR A 405 -23.33 -7.66 11.28
CA THR A 405 -23.59 -8.57 12.40
C THR A 405 -25.05 -8.42 12.85
N THR A 406 -25.50 -9.28 13.76
CA THR A 406 -26.85 -9.15 14.34
C THR A 406 -26.78 -8.71 15.80
N VAL A 407 -27.37 -7.57 16.13
CA VAL A 407 -27.55 -7.10 17.51
C VAL A 407 -29.04 -6.99 17.81
N ARG A 408 -29.51 -7.70 18.84
CA ARG A 408 -30.94 -7.75 19.22
C ARG A 408 -31.87 -8.04 18.01
N LYS A 409 -31.45 -9.00 17.17
CA LYS A 409 -32.15 -9.41 15.93
C LYS A 409 -32.24 -8.34 14.84
N LYS A 410 -31.46 -7.27 14.92
CA LYS A 410 -31.34 -6.26 13.86
C LYS A 410 -29.95 -6.34 13.22
N PRO A 411 -29.85 -6.24 11.89
CA PRO A 411 -28.55 -6.10 11.24
C PRO A 411 -27.92 -4.78 11.68
N VAL A 412 -26.62 -4.84 11.99
CA VAL A 412 -25.80 -3.68 12.34
C VAL A 412 -24.48 -3.79 11.59
N ALA A 413 -24.18 -2.77 10.82
CA ALA A 413 -22.91 -2.63 10.13
C ALA A 413 -21.82 -2.15 11.10
N VAL A 414 -20.63 -2.77 11.00
CA VAL A 414 -19.44 -2.41 11.76
C VAL A 414 -18.32 -2.13 10.76
N HIS A 415 -17.81 -0.91 10.75
CA HIS A 415 -16.79 -0.46 9.78
C HIS A 415 -15.46 -0.18 10.47
N ALA A 416 -14.35 -0.51 9.79
CA ALA A 416 -13.00 -0.17 10.25
C ALA A 416 -12.82 1.34 10.49
N GLY A 417 -13.42 2.18 9.63
CA GLY A 417 -13.34 3.65 9.71
C GLY A 417 -14.42 4.32 10.57
N ALA A 418 -15.27 3.59 11.29
CA ALA A 418 -16.44 4.17 11.95
C ALA A 418 -16.11 5.23 13.03
N TRP A 419 -14.90 5.24 13.59
CA TRP A 419 -14.47 6.25 14.57
C TRP A 419 -13.82 7.49 13.94
N ALA A 420 -13.62 7.51 12.61
CA ALA A 420 -12.83 8.54 11.96
C ALA A 420 -13.44 9.96 12.06
N GLY A 421 -14.77 10.06 12.01
CA GLY A 421 -15.53 11.32 12.22
C GLY A 421 -15.78 11.69 13.69
N GLY A 422 -15.25 10.92 14.64
CA GLY A 422 -15.67 10.93 16.04
C GLY A 422 -16.76 9.89 16.32
N THR A 423 -16.86 9.46 17.58
CA THR A 423 -17.69 8.30 17.96
C THR A 423 -18.47 8.52 19.24
N THR A 424 -19.69 7.96 19.30
CA THR A 424 -20.47 7.85 20.54
C THR A 424 -20.21 6.54 21.28
N ASP A 425 -19.36 5.67 20.73
CA ASP A 425 -18.92 4.45 21.39
C ASP A 425 -18.06 4.79 22.61
N LYS A 426 -18.40 4.22 23.76
CA LYS A 426 -17.65 4.42 25.01
C LYS A 426 -16.19 3.96 24.88
N ALA A 427 -15.93 2.88 24.14
CA ALA A 427 -14.58 2.37 23.91
C ALA A 427 -13.78 3.36 23.06
N GLY A 428 -14.38 3.84 21.97
CA GLY A 428 -13.79 4.86 21.11
C GLY A 428 -13.53 6.19 21.83
N ILE A 429 -14.50 6.70 22.61
CA ILE A 429 -14.32 7.92 23.43
C ILE A 429 -13.15 7.78 24.40
N LYS A 430 -13.02 6.62 25.08
CA LYS A 430 -11.91 6.38 26.01
C LYS A 430 -10.57 6.32 25.27
N ALA A 431 -10.51 5.64 24.13
CA ALA A 431 -9.32 5.51 23.31
C ALA A 431 -8.86 6.87 22.75
N GLU A 432 -9.81 7.69 22.27
CA GLU A 432 -9.53 9.05 21.82
C GLU A 432 -9.02 9.94 22.94
N LYS A 433 -9.63 9.90 24.13
CA LYS A 433 -9.16 10.70 25.27
C LYS A 433 -7.71 10.39 25.61
N ALA A 434 -7.34 9.12 25.69
CA ALA A 434 -5.98 8.68 25.99
C ALA A 434 -4.97 9.19 24.94
N ALA A 435 -5.36 9.19 23.65
CA ALA A 435 -4.52 9.70 22.58
C ALA A 435 -4.32 11.23 22.63
N THR A 436 -5.37 11.99 22.95
CA THR A 436 -5.31 13.47 23.05
C THR A 436 -4.28 13.91 24.09
N ASP A 437 -4.26 13.23 25.24
CA ASP A 437 -3.35 13.53 26.35
C ASP A 437 -1.89 13.31 25.91
N ALA A 438 -1.61 12.23 25.18
CA ALA A 438 -0.27 11.92 24.65
C ALA A 438 0.21 12.96 23.61
N VAL A 439 -0.64 13.32 22.63
CA VAL A 439 -0.30 14.30 21.58
C VAL A 439 -0.03 15.68 22.18
N THR A 440 -0.81 16.08 23.18
CA THR A 440 -0.66 17.38 23.86
C THR A 440 0.71 17.49 24.54
N VAL A 441 1.12 16.44 25.26
CA VAL A 441 2.45 16.37 25.90
C VAL A 441 3.58 16.47 24.87
N LEU A 442 3.44 15.79 23.72
CA LEU A 442 4.45 15.84 22.66
C LEU A 442 4.56 17.21 22.03
N ARG A 443 3.44 17.87 21.72
CA ARG A 443 3.42 19.24 21.20
C ARG A 443 4.05 20.24 22.18
N GLU A 444 3.77 20.09 23.47
CA GLU A 444 4.38 20.93 24.50
C GLU A 444 5.91 20.74 24.57
N ARG A 445 6.39 19.49 24.54
CA ARG A 445 7.82 19.17 24.53
C ARG A 445 8.52 19.71 23.28
N ALA A 446 7.93 19.52 22.11
CA ALA A 446 8.46 20.04 20.84
C ALA A 446 8.52 21.57 20.85
N GLY A 447 7.47 22.24 21.34
CA GLY A 447 7.45 23.70 21.47
C GLY A 447 8.52 24.26 22.42
N ARG A 448 8.89 23.52 23.47
CA ARG A 448 10.01 23.89 24.36
C ARG A 448 11.38 23.69 23.71
N LEU A 449 11.53 22.67 22.87
CA LEU A 449 12.77 22.39 22.14
C LEU A 449 13.04 23.41 21.02
N LEU A 450 11.99 23.85 20.32
CA LEU A 450 12.09 24.85 19.24
C LEU A 450 12.26 26.30 19.73
N ARG A 451 12.13 26.55 21.04
CA ARG A 451 12.34 27.88 21.66
C ARG A 451 13.74 28.06 22.25
N LYS A 452 14.61 27.06 22.12
CA LYS A 452 16.04 27.13 22.40
C LYS A 452 16.80 27.20 21.09
#